data_AF-A0A6N7HAT3-F1
#
_entry.id   AF-A0A6N7HAT3-F1
#
_cell.length_a   1.000
_cell.length_b   1.000
_cell.length_c   1.000
_cell.angle_alpha   90.00
_cell.angle_beta   90.00
_cell.angle_gamma   90.00
#
_symmetry.space_group_name_H-M   'P 1'
#
loop_
_entity.id
_entity.type
_entity.pdbx_description
1 polymer ?
#
loop_
_entity_poly.entity_id
_entity_poly.type
_entity_poly.pdbx_seq_one_letter_code
_entity_poly.pdbx_strand_id
1 'polypeptide(L)' 'MLALMIAHLMRRTARQSGLHLSVRELLAQLAGIEETVLLYPGQRGRPKARRMITDRTDLQQQLFNLYELHRWAPAS' A
#
# COMPACT_ATOMS: atom_id res chain seq x y z
N MET A 1 -8.61 16.61 11.93
CA MET A 1 -8.10 17.55 10.91
C MET A 1 -6.83 17.07 10.21
N LEU A 2 -5.83 16.50 10.91
CA LEU A 2 -4.55 16.04 10.31
C LEU A 2 -4.70 14.98 9.21
N ALA A 3 -5.58 13.99 9.39
CA ALA A 3 -5.79 12.92 8.42
C ALA A 3 -6.22 13.44 7.03
N LEU A 4 -7.09 14.45 7.00
CA LEU A 4 -7.55 15.06 5.75
C LEU A 4 -6.42 15.83 5.06
N MET A 5 -5.58 16.52 5.82
CA MET A 5 -4.43 17.27 5.29
C MET A 5 -3.40 16.32 4.65
N ILE A 6 -3.14 15.18 5.30
CA ILE A 6 -2.28 14.12 4.75
C ILE A 6 -2.88 13.56 3.46
N ALA A 7 -4.19 13.30 3.41
CA ALA A 7 -4.85 12.80 2.20
C ALA A 7 -4.75 13.79 1.02
N HIS A 8 -4.83 15.10 1.28
CA HIS A 8 -4.62 16.12 0.25
C HIS A 8 -3.18 16.20 -0.22
N LEU A 9 -2.22 16.08 0.69
CA LEU A 9 -0.80 16.01 0.35
C LEU A 9 -0.50 14.80 -0.54
N MET A 10 -0.97 13.62 -0.15
CA MET A 10 -0.84 12.40 -0.93
C MET A 10 -1.45 12.57 -2.34
N ARG A 11 -2.67 13.12 -2.44
CA ARG A 11 -3.29 13.43 -3.73
C ARG A 11 -2.44 14.36 -4.59
N ARG A 12 -1.82 15.38 -3.98
CA ARG A 12 -0.92 16.29 -4.70
C ARG A 12 0.31 15.55 -5.24
N THR A 13 0.92 14.69 -4.43
CA THR A 13 2.06 13.85 -4.84
C THR A 13 1.70 12.91 -5.98
N ALA A 14 0.54 12.24 -5.90
CA ALA A 14 0.00 11.41 -6.97
C ALA A 14 -0.18 12.21 -8.27
N ARG A 15 -0.78 13.40 -8.19
CA ARG A 15 -0.95 14.27 -9.36
C ARG A 15 0.38 14.72 -9.98
N GLN A 16 1.39 14.98 -9.15
CA GLN A 16 2.74 15.32 -9.62
C GLN A 16 3.42 14.15 -10.35
N SER A 17 3.11 12.92 -9.97
CA SER A 17 3.55 11.70 -10.68
C SER A 17 2.72 11.34 -11.92
N GLY A 18 1.75 12.17 -12.31
CA GLY A 18 0.86 11.93 -13.45
C GLY A 18 -0.40 11.12 -13.14
N LEU A 19 -0.65 10.79 -11.85
CA LEU A 19 -1.84 10.06 -11.42
C LEU A 19 -2.96 11.03 -11.00
N HIS A 20 -3.99 11.13 -11.84
CA HIS A 20 -5.11 12.05 -11.62
C HIS A 20 -6.26 11.38 -10.85
N LEU A 21 -6.12 11.26 -9.53
CA LEU A 21 -7.13 10.66 -8.64
C LEU A 21 -7.82 11.71 -7.77
N SER A 22 -9.09 11.49 -7.44
CA SER A 22 -9.74 12.18 -6.31
C SER A 22 -9.21 11.64 -4.97
N VAL A 23 -9.44 12.36 -3.86
CA VAL A 23 -9.06 11.89 -2.53
C VAL A 23 -9.74 10.56 -2.20
N ARG A 24 -11.02 10.41 -2.56
CA ARG A 24 -11.79 9.18 -2.33
C ARG A 24 -11.25 8.01 -3.14
N GLU A 25 -10.96 8.22 -4.42
CA GLU A 25 -10.37 7.19 -5.28
C GLU A 25 -8.97 6.81 -4.80
N LEU A 26 -8.15 7.78 -4.43
CA LEU A 26 -6.82 7.53 -3.88
C LEU A 26 -6.90 6.66 -2.62
N LEU A 27 -7.75 7.02 -1.67
CA LEU A 27 -7.93 6.25 -0.44
C LEU A 27 -8.53 4.87 -0.71
N ALA A 28 -9.45 4.74 -1.68
CA ALA A 28 -10.02 3.45 -2.07
C ALA A 28 -8.97 2.54 -2.73
N GLN A 29 -8.13 3.08 -3.62
CA GLN A 29 -7.04 2.34 -4.25
C GLN A 29 -6.01 1.89 -3.22
N LEU A 30 -5.61 2.78 -2.31
CA LEU A 30 -4.68 2.47 -1.21
C LEU A 30 -5.27 1.48 -0.21
N ALA A 31 -6.55 1.62 0.16
CA ALA A 31 -7.24 0.65 1.02
C ALA A 31 -7.39 -0.70 0.32
N GLY A 32 -7.54 -0.72 -1.00
CA GLY A 32 -7.56 -1.93 -1.80
C GLY A 32 -6.18 -2.57 -2.00
N ILE A 33 -5.08 -1.95 -1.52
CA ILE A 33 -3.77 -2.61 -1.40
C ILE A 33 -3.83 -3.54 -0.17
N GLU A 34 -4.72 -4.52 -0.22
CA GLU A 34 -4.87 -5.58 0.75
C GLU A 34 -4.05 -6.80 0.29
N GLU A 35 -2.78 -6.83 0.68
CA GLU A 35 -2.02 -8.07 0.80
C GLU A 35 -1.34 -8.10 2.19
N THR A 36 -2.17 -8.43 3.18
CA THR A 36 -1.98 -9.56 4.09
C THR A 36 -0.53 -9.88 4.47
N VAL A 37 -0.05 -9.27 5.56
CA VAL A 37 0.99 -9.92 6.36
C VAL A 37 0.34 -11.11 7.06
N LEU A 38 0.37 -12.28 6.42
CA LEU A 38 -0.05 -13.52 7.06
C LEU A 38 1.04 -13.92 8.07
N LEU A 39 0.98 -13.30 9.25
CA LEU A 39 1.77 -13.71 10.41
C LEU A 39 1.20 -15.05 10.90
N TYR A 40 1.74 -16.16 10.41
CA TYR A 40 1.56 -17.44 11.09
C TYR A 40 2.39 -17.42 12.39
N PRO A 41 1.79 -17.52 13.58
CA PRO A 41 2.55 -17.87 14.77
C PRO A 41 2.99 -19.33 14.62
N GLY A 42 4.26 -19.55 14.28
CA GLY A 42 4.86 -20.88 14.30
C GLY A 42 5.01 -21.36 15.74
N GLN A 43 4.22 -22.36 16.17
CA GLN A 43 4.55 -23.18 17.33
C GLN A 43 5.84 -23.96 17.01
N ARG A 44 7.02 -23.41 17.33
CA ARG A 44 8.37 -23.98 17.07
C ARG A 44 8.81 -23.97 15.59
N GLY A 45 9.61 -22.97 15.21
CA GLY A 45 10.37 -22.95 13.95
C GLY A 45 10.07 -21.74 13.07
N ARG A 46 11.11 -21.24 12.40
CA ARG A 46 11.17 -19.96 11.65
C ARG A 46 9.89 -19.72 10.82
N PRO A 47 9.18 -18.60 11.03
CA PRO A 47 7.95 -18.30 10.31
C PRO A 47 8.25 -18.20 8.81
N LYS A 48 7.60 -19.04 8.01
CA LYS A 48 7.73 -19.05 6.55
C LYS A 48 6.65 -18.14 5.98
N ALA A 49 7.00 -16.88 5.75
CA ALA A 49 6.12 -15.95 5.04
C ALA A 49 6.01 -16.40 3.57
N ARG A 50 4.83 -16.89 3.16
CA ARG A 50 4.52 -17.10 1.75
C ARG A 50 3.73 -15.88 1.29
N ARG A 51 4.40 -14.98 0.56
CA ARG A 51 3.75 -13.88 -0.18
C ARG A 51 2.87 -14.51 -1.25
N MET A 52 1.56 -14.42 -1.09
CA MET A 52 0.62 -14.75 -2.15
C MET A 52 0.18 -13.43 -2.76
N ILE A 53 0.91 -13.05 -3.82
CA ILE A 53 0.70 -11.86 -4.64
C ILE A 53 -0.80 -11.71 -4.89
N THR A 54 -1.45 -10.81 -4.15
CA THR A 54 -2.75 -10.30 -4.60
C THR A 54 -2.39 -9.48 -5.83
N ASP A 55 -2.92 -9.85 -6.99
CA ASP A 55 -2.76 -9.10 -8.23
C ASP A 55 -3.13 -7.64 -7.96
N ARG A 56 -2.13 -6.78 -7.77
CA ARG A 56 -2.31 -5.34 -7.66
C ARG A 56 -2.65 -4.85 -9.05
N THR A 57 -3.68 -4.01 -9.16
CA THR A 57 -3.89 -3.28 -10.42
C THR A 57 -2.65 -2.44 -10.74
N ASP A 58 -2.40 -2.15 -12.02
CA ASP A 58 -1.26 -1.31 -12.43
C ASP A 58 -1.22 0.02 -11.65
N LEU A 59 -2.40 0.59 -11.38
CA LEU A 59 -2.56 1.80 -10.59
C LEU A 59 -2.15 1.60 -9.12
N GLN A 60 -2.53 0.49 -8.50
CA GLN A 60 -2.11 0.16 -7.13
C GLN A 60 -0.61 -0.08 -7.04
N GLN A 61 0.00 -0.72 -8.04
CA GLN A 61 1.45 -0.92 -8.09
C GLN A 61 2.21 0.41 -8.24
N GLN A 62 1.71 1.31 -9.07
CA GLN A 62 2.25 2.66 -9.23
C GLN A 62 2.16 3.46 -7.91
N LEU A 63 1.01 3.40 -7.22
CA LEU A 63 0.86 4.05 -5.91
C LEU A 63 1.75 3.40 -4.83
N PHE A 64 1.89 2.08 -4.84
CA PHE A 64 2.75 1.34 -3.91
C PHE A 64 4.22 1.76 -4.04
N ASN A 65 4.69 1.93 -5.28
CA ASN A 65 6.03 2.40 -5.59
C ASN A 65 6.20 3.89 -5.24
N LEU A 66 5.22 4.73 -5.59
CA LEU A 66 5.26 6.17 -5.34
C LEU A 66 5.39 6.53 -3.86
N TYR A 67 4.67 5.83 -2.98
CA TYR A 67 4.73 6.05 -1.53
C TYR A 67 5.76 5.17 -0.83
N GLU A 68 6.60 4.46 -1.58
CA GLU A 68 7.65 3.60 -1.06
C GLU A 68 7.15 2.60 0.00
N LEU A 69 5.92 2.09 -0.14
CA LEU A 69 5.28 1.28 0.91
C LEU A 69 6.04 -0.02 1.23
N HIS A 70 6.95 -0.44 0.34
CA HIS A 70 7.90 -1.51 0.57
C HIS A 70 8.76 -1.32 1.84
N ARG A 71 9.05 -0.08 2.25
CA ARG A 71 9.84 0.21 3.46
C ARG A 71 9.13 -0.16 4.77
N TRP A 72 7.81 -0.23 4.72
CA TRP A 72 6.94 -0.61 5.84
C TRP A 72 6.48 -2.06 5.71
N ALA A 73 6.82 -2.74 4.61
CA ALA A 73 6.64 -4.16 4.50
C ALA A 73 7.64 -4.86 5.43
N PRO A 74 7.21 -5.87 6.22
CA PRO A 74 8.12 -6.61 7.06
C PRO A 74 9.21 -7.23 6.18
N ALA A 75 10.47 -6.90 6.49
CA ALA A 75 11.63 -7.56 5.93
C ALA A 75 11.52 -9.06 6.26
N SER A 76 11.56 -9.89 5.22
CA SER A 76 11.53 -11.36 5.34
C SER A 76 12.86 -11.90 5.83
#